data_AF-A0A0M7BBP0-F1
#
_entry.id   AF-A0A0M7BBP0-F1
#
_cell.length_a   1.000
_cell.length_b   1.000
_cell.length_c   1.000
_cell.angle_alpha   90.00
_cell.angle_beta   90.00
_cell.angle_gamma   90.00
#
_symmetry.space_group_name_H-M   'P 1'
#
loop_
_entity.id
_entity.type
_entity.pdbx_description
1 polymer ?
#
loop_
_entity_poly.entity_id
_entity_poly.type
_entity_poly.pdbx_seq_one_letter_code
_entity_poly.pdbx_strand_id
1 'polypeptide(L)'
;MNDLFQSCGRSGDGLISALVEKVEFSSRRENFGQGLEIFIGRTLLQRNELVMKLNNTSRHANSHLAIMGKPGVGKTQFLLKLLADIRIQSNFQTNFIYFDYKGDVVDNENFASIAKVQPYRLLQTGQSLPINPFVLPSYGDQNINISAREKAESFASINAKLGVVEICPKVGDGPHQAAV
;
A
#
# COMPACT_ATOMS: atom_id res chain seq x y z
N MET A 1 27.33 -11.39 -29.43
CA MET A 1 26.08 -12.19 -29.47
C MET A 1 26.15 -13.27 -30.55
N ASN A 2 26.68 -12.97 -31.75
CA ASN A 2 26.90 -13.96 -32.81
C ASN A 2 27.83 -15.12 -32.40
N ASP A 3 28.93 -14.84 -31.69
CA ASP A 3 29.86 -15.89 -31.24
C ASP A 3 29.24 -16.81 -30.18
N LEU A 4 28.37 -16.25 -29.32
CA LEU A 4 27.64 -17.00 -28.29
C LEU A 4 26.63 -17.96 -28.93
N PHE A 5 25.87 -17.48 -29.92
CA PHE A 5 24.93 -18.31 -30.68
C PHE A 5 25.63 -19.42 -31.46
N GLN A 6 26.82 -19.15 -32.01
CA GLN A 6 27.63 -20.17 -32.67
C GLN A 6 28.13 -21.23 -31.69
N SER A 7 28.59 -20.83 -30.49
CA SER A 7 29.04 -21.77 -29.46
C SER A 7 27.92 -22.66 -28.91
N CYS A 8 26.66 -22.21 -28.99
CA CYS A 8 25.47 -22.96 -28.58
C CYS A 8 24.88 -23.82 -29.71
N GLY A 9 25.65 -24.10 -30.78
CA GLY A 9 25.22 -24.95 -31.89
C GLY A 9 24.13 -24.33 -32.78
N ARG A 10 23.98 -23.00 -32.77
CA ARG A 10 22.91 -22.26 -33.48
C ARG A 10 21.49 -22.71 -33.13
N SER A 11 21.32 -23.29 -31.94
CA SER A 11 20.00 -23.61 -31.39
C SER A 11 19.49 -22.45 -30.53
N GLY A 12 18.23 -22.07 -30.72
CA GLY A 12 17.58 -21.06 -29.88
C GLY A 12 17.56 -21.47 -28.41
N ASP A 13 17.28 -22.74 -28.12
CA ASP A 13 17.22 -23.26 -26.75
C ASP A 13 18.61 -23.29 -26.09
N GLY A 14 19.65 -23.63 -26.86
CA GLY A 14 21.03 -23.61 -26.37
C GLY A 14 21.51 -22.19 -26.03
N LEU A 15 21.06 -21.20 -26.80
CA LEU A 15 21.34 -19.80 -26.53
C LEU A 15 20.61 -19.31 -25.26
N ILE A 16 19.34 -19.70 -25.08
CA ILE A 16 18.56 -19.37 -23.89
C ILE A 16 19.23 -19.95 -22.64
N SER A 17 19.63 -21.23 -22.65
CA SER A 17 20.34 -21.84 -21.51
C SER A 17 21.67 -21.15 -21.20
N ALA A 18 22.49 -20.86 -22.21
CA ALA A 18 23.77 -20.18 -22.00
C ALA A 18 23.60 -18.72 -21.54
N LEU A 19 22.52 -18.05 -21.94
CA LEU A 19 22.17 -16.73 -21.42
C LEU A 19 21.67 -16.82 -19.98
N VAL A 20 20.87 -17.82 -19.62
CA VAL A 20 20.40 -18.05 -18.26
C VAL A 20 21.55 -18.33 -17.29
N GLU A 21 22.59 -19.03 -17.73
CA GLU A 21 23.80 -19.26 -16.91
C GLU A 21 24.70 -18.02 -16.81
N LYS A 22 24.74 -17.16 -17.84
CA LYS A 22 25.57 -15.94 -17.85
C LYS A 22 24.89 -14.72 -17.25
N VAL A 23 23.56 -14.73 -17.16
CA VAL A 23 22.79 -13.71 -16.47
C VAL A 23 22.72 -14.13 -15.00
N GLU A 24 23.52 -13.47 -14.16
CA GLU A 24 23.18 -13.43 -12.74
C GLU A 24 21.84 -12.71 -12.61
N PHE A 25 20.77 -13.49 -12.48
CA PHE A 25 19.49 -12.99 -11.99
C PHE A 25 19.68 -12.63 -10.52
N SER A 26 20.31 -11.49 -10.28
CA SER A 26 20.24 -10.83 -8.98
C SER A 26 18.75 -10.60 -8.67
N SER A 27 18.24 -11.46 -7.80
CA SER A 27 17.10 -11.23 -6.91
C SER A 27 15.74 -10.86 -7.54
N ARG A 28 15.39 -11.36 -8.73
CA ARG A 28 13.97 -11.40 -9.18
C ARG A 28 13.30 -12.76 -8.99
N ARG A 29 13.73 -13.48 -7.96
CA ARG A 29 12.81 -14.22 -7.10
C ARG A 29 12.71 -13.37 -5.86
N GLU A 30 11.71 -12.49 -5.82
CA GLU A 30 11.35 -11.84 -4.57
C GLU A 30 11.22 -12.95 -3.53
N ASN A 31 11.81 -12.75 -2.35
CA ASN A 31 11.69 -13.65 -1.24
C ASN A 31 10.22 -13.69 -0.79
N PHE A 32 9.39 -14.39 -1.54
CA PHE A 32 8.07 -14.83 -1.13
C PHE A 32 8.31 -15.80 0.04
N GLY A 33 8.40 -15.24 1.26
CA GLY A 33 8.53 -16.03 2.48
C GLY A 33 9.68 -15.69 3.43
N GLN A 34 10.54 -14.69 3.19
CA GLN A 34 11.34 -14.16 4.30
C GLN A 34 10.46 -13.25 5.16
N GLY A 35 10.20 -13.69 6.40
CA GLY A 35 9.25 -13.10 7.32
C GLY A 35 9.48 -11.60 7.54
N LEU A 36 8.39 -10.82 7.56
CA LEU A 36 8.40 -9.42 7.96
C LEU A 36 8.55 -9.39 9.49
N GLU A 37 9.81 -9.52 9.93
CA GLU A 37 10.23 -9.60 11.32
C GLU A 37 10.73 -8.23 11.79
N ILE A 38 9.85 -7.48 12.45
CA ILE A 38 10.13 -6.12 12.90
C ILE A 38 10.63 -6.16 14.34
N PHE A 39 11.84 -5.67 14.57
CA PHE A 39 12.34 -5.45 15.93
C PHE A 39 11.57 -4.30 16.60
N ILE A 40 10.90 -4.58 17.71
CA ILE A 40 10.07 -3.59 18.44
C ILE A 40 10.64 -3.20 19.80
N GLY A 41 11.65 -3.90 20.30
CA GLY A 41 12.32 -3.52 21.55
C GLY A 41 12.96 -4.68 22.28
N ARG A 42 13.18 -4.51 23.58
CA ARG A 42 13.76 -5.54 24.46
C ARG A 42 12.95 -5.69 25.74
N THR A 43 12.90 -6.90 26.28
CA THR A 43 12.31 -7.16 27.60
C THR A 43 13.14 -6.51 28.71
N LEU A 44 12.50 -6.04 29.77
CA LEU A 44 13.18 -5.27 30.83
C LEU A 44 14.16 -6.12 31.64
N LEU A 45 13.78 -7.36 31.97
CA LEU A 45 14.54 -8.23 32.88
C LEU A 45 15.73 -8.90 32.19
N GLN A 46 15.49 -9.51 31.04
CA GLN A 46 16.45 -10.40 30.37
C GLN A 46 17.12 -9.70 29.17
N ARG A 47 16.65 -8.52 28.77
CA ARG A 47 17.08 -7.80 27.56
C ARG A 47 16.92 -8.61 26.26
N ASN A 48 16.09 -9.64 26.30
CA ASN A 48 15.76 -10.43 25.12
C ASN A 48 15.08 -9.54 24.07
N GLU A 49 15.48 -9.74 22.82
CA GLU A 49 14.91 -9.01 21.70
C GLU A 49 13.46 -9.40 21.47
N LEU A 50 12.62 -8.39 21.30
CA LEU A 50 11.21 -8.52 20.99
C LEU A 50 11.02 -8.23 19.51
N VAL A 51 10.64 -9.26 18.76
CA VAL A 51 10.47 -9.22 17.31
C VAL A 51 9.04 -9.58 16.96
N MET A 52 8.37 -8.69 16.22
CA MET A 52 7.01 -8.86 15.74
C MET A 52 7.03 -9.52 14.35
N LYS A 53 6.36 -10.66 14.20
CA LYS A 53 6.29 -11.41 12.93
C LYS A 53 4.95 -11.14 12.24
N LEU A 54 4.89 -10.09 11.44
CA LEU A 54 3.62 -9.57 10.88
C LEU A 54 2.94 -10.50 9.87
N ASN A 55 3.71 -11.32 9.15
CA ASN A 55 3.22 -12.19 8.07
C ASN A 55 3.25 -13.69 8.42
N ASN A 56 3.43 -14.03 9.69
CA ASN A 56 3.44 -15.42 10.13
C ASN A 56 2.02 -15.92 10.45
N THR A 57 1.33 -16.44 9.45
CA THR A 57 -0.05 -16.96 9.56
C THR A 57 -0.18 -18.20 10.43
N SER A 58 0.92 -18.94 10.67
CA SER A 58 0.94 -20.04 11.64
C SER A 58 0.91 -19.59 13.10
N ARG A 59 1.29 -18.33 13.38
CA ARG A 59 1.29 -17.73 14.73
C ARG A 59 0.13 -16.76 14.95
N HIS A 60 -0.27 -16.04 13.92
CA HIS A 60 -1.33 -15.04 14.00
C HIS A 60 -2.37 -15.29 12.91
N ALA A 61 -3.64 -15.41 13.29
CA ALA A 61 -4.73 -15.63 12.34
C ALA A 61 -4.94 -14.45 11.36
N ASN A 62 -4.47 -13.25 11.73
CA ASN A 62 -4.44 -12.05 10.90
C ASN A 62 -3.32 -11.10 11.36
N SER A 63 -3.05 -10.09 10.54
CA SER A 63 -2.06 -9.03 10.83
C SER A 63 -2.69 -7.77 11.41
N HIS A 64 -3.93 -7.84 11.92
CA HIS A 64 -4.59 -6.67 12.50
C HIS A 64 -3.97 -6.33 13.86
N LEU A 65 -3.47 -5.11 14.00
CA LEU A 65 -2.77 -4.65 15.20
C LEU A 65 -3.51 -3.47 15.83
N ALA A 66 -3.67 -3.49 17.16
CA ALA A 66 -4.17 -2.37 17.94
C ALA A 66 -3.07 -1.86 18.89
N ILE A 67 -2.82 -0.55 18.88
CA ILE A 67 -1.87 0.12 19.79
C ILE A 67 -2.67 1.02 20.74
N MET A 68 -2.66 0.68 22.03
CA MET A 68 -3.45 1.38 23.06
C MET A 68 -2.54 1.96 24.14
N GLY A 69 -2.98 3.07 24.76
CA GLY A 69 -2.23 3.73 25.83
C GLY A 69 -2.67 5.17 26.05
N LYS A 70 -2.35 5.72 27.24
CA LYS A 70 -2.67 7.10 27.62
C LYS A 70 -2.03 8.12 26.66
N PRO A 71 -2.55 9.36 26.54
CA PRO A 71 -1.85 10.43 25.82
C PRO A 71 -0.40 10.59 26.33
N GLY A 72 0.54 10.92 25.44
CA GLY A 72 1.95 11.15 25.80
C GLY A 72 2.85 9.92 25.94
N VAL A 73 2.32 8.69 25.89
CA VAL A 73 3.14 7.46 26.07
C VAL A 73 3.94 7.02 24.82
N GLY A 74 4.00 7.85 23.79
CA GLY A 74 4.78 7.55 22.57
C GLY A 74 4.10 6.69 21.51
N LYS A 75 2.77 6.50 21.56
CA LYS A 75 2.01 5.70 20.56
C LYS A 75 2.30 6.12 19.11
N THR A 76 2.25 7.43 18.83
CA THR A 76 2.53 7.96 17.50
C THR A 76 3.96 7.63 17.08
N GLN A 77 4.94 7.84 17.95
CA GLN A 77 6.35 7.54 17.65
C GLN A 77 6.59 6.05 17.36
N PHE A 78 5.96 5.17 18.16
CA PHE A 78 6.02 3.74 17.92
C PHE A 78 5.40 3.36 16.57
N LEU A 79 4.23 3.91 16.23
CA LEU A 79 3.57 3.65 14.95
C LEU A 79 4.42 4.14 13.75
N LEU A 80 4.98 5.35 13.83
CA LEU A 80 5.84 5.89 12.76
C LEU A 80 7.10 5.04 12.58
N LYS A 81 7.73 4.58 13.68
CA LYS A 81 8.87 3.68 13.59
C LYS A 81 8.50 2.34 12.96
N LEU A 82 7.39 1.75 13.38
CA LEU A 82 6.88 0.50 12.83
C LEU A 82 6.64 0.62 11.32
N LEU A 83 5.95 1.68 10.87
CA LEU A 83 5.70 1.92 9.44
C LEU A 83 7.00 2.13 8.66
N ALA A 84 7.95 2.89 9.21
CA ALA A 84 9.26 3.07 8.59
C ALA A 84 10.02 1.74 8.44
N ASP A 85 10.00 0.90 9.47
CA ASP A 85 10.66 -0.42 9.43
C ASP A 85 10.04 -1.34 8.41
N ILE A 86 8.71 -1.37 8.31
CA ILE A 86 8.00 -2.14 7.29
C ILE A 86 8.45 -1.70 5.89
N ARG A 87 8.56 -0.38 5.64
CA ARG A 87 9.03 0.14 4.37
C ARG A 87 10.48 -0.29 4.08
N ILE A 88 11.38 -0.11 5.04
CA ILE A 88 12.80 -0.41 4.85
C ILE A 88 13.03 -1.92 4.67
N GLN A 89 12.46 -2.76 5.55
CA GLN A 89 12.65 -4.21 5.51
C GLN A 89 12.03 -4.86 4.28
N SER A 90 10.90 -4.34 3.80
CA SER A 90 10.29 -4.80 2.56
C SER A 90 10.93 -4.21 1.31
N ASN A 91 12.06 -3.49 1.42
CA ASN A 91 12.68 -2.76 0.32
C ASN A 91 11.67 -1.88 -0.45
N PHE A 92 10.81 -1.19 0.30
CA PHE A 92 9.75 -0.31 -0.18
C PHE A 92 8.66 -0.99 -1.02
N GLN A 93 8.58 -2.32 -1.01
CA GLN A 93 7.56 -3.08 -1.75
C GLN A 93 6.22 -3.13 -1.01
N THR A 94 6.24 -3.13 0.33
CA THR A 94 5.01 -3.04 1.13
C THR A 94 4.58 -1.59 1.26
N ASN A 95 3.41 -1.26 0.71
CA ASN A 95 2.83 0.08 0.78
C ASN A 95 1.88 0.21 1.99
N PHE A 96 1.64 1.45 2.43
CA PHE A 96 0.64 1.73 3.45
C PHE A 96 -0.10 3.03 3.14
N ILE A 97 -1.30 3.14 3.72
CA ILE A 97 -2.07 4.37 3.78
C ILE A 97 -2.18 4.73 5.26
N TYR A 98 -1.78 5.95 5.62
CA TYR A 98 -1.83 6.43 6.99
C TYR A 98 -2.83 7.59 7.08
N PHE A 99 -3.89 7.40 7.87
CA PHE A 99 -4.90 8.42 8.12
C PHE A 99 -4.54 9.20 9.39
N ASP A 100 -4.04 10.42 9.19
CA ASP A 100 -3.72 11.35 10.27
C ASP A 100 -4.93 12.24 10.59
N TYR A 101 -5.73 11.84 11.59
CA TYR A 101 -6.90 12.60 12.02
C TYR A 101 -6.55 13.84 12.85
N LYS A 102 -5.35 13.90 13.45
CA LYS A 102 -4.93 15.02 14.31
C LYS A 102 -4.12 16.06 13.56
N GLY A 103 -3.49 15.66 12.46
CA GLY A 103 -2.60 16.50 11.66
C GLY A 103 -1.22 16.70 12.29
N ASP A 104 -0.82 15.86 13.26
CA ASP A 104 0.45 15.98 13.98
C ASP A 104 1.63 15.28 13.29
N VAL A 105 1.38 14.53 12.21
CA VAL A 105 2.41 13.76 11.49
C VAL A 105 2.71 14.34 10.11
N VAL A 106 1.75 15.03 9.48
CA VAL A 106 1.89 15.52 8.09
C VAL A 106 3.12 16.39 7.86
N ASP A 107 3.57 17.12 8.88
CA ASP A 107 4.75 18.00 8.84
C ASP A 107 6.06 17.31 9.27
N ASN A 108 6.04 16.00 9.54
CA ASN A 108 7.24 15.24 9.89
C ASN A 108 8.05 14.84 8.65
N GLU A 109 8.87 15.77 8.17
CA GLU A 109 9.72 15.58 6.98
C GLU A 109 10.71 14.39 7.11
N ASN A 110 11.19 14.12 8.32
CA ASN A 110 12.08 13.01 8.58
C ASN A 110 11.36 11.66 8.37
N PHE A 111 10.14 11.52 8.90
CA PHE A 111 9.33 10.33 8.61
C PHE A 111 8.99 10.24 7.12
N ALA A 112 8.62 11.36 6.50
CA ALA A 112 8.24 11.40 5.09
C ALA A 112 9.36 10.90 4.18
N SER A 113 10.59 11.36 4.42
CA SER A 113 11.78 10.96 3.68
C SER A 113 12.17 9.50 3.93
N ILE A 114 12.24 9.05 5.19
CA ILE A 114 12.61 7.68 5.55
C ILE A 114 11.63 6.66 4.97
N ALA A 115 10.33 6.90 5.12
CA ALA A 115 9.29 5.98 4.66
C ALA A 115 8.99 6.12 3.16
N LYS A 116 9.54 7.14 2.49
CA LYS A 116 9.24 7.53 1.10
C LYS A 116 7.74 7.65 0.89
N VAL A 117 7.10 8.53 1.65
CA VAL A 117 5.65 8.76 1.58
C VAL A 117 5.32 10.13 1.04
N GLN A 118 4.16 10.23 0.40
CA GLN A 118 3.60 11.46 -0.12
C GLN A 118 2.41 11.90 0.74
N PRO A 119 2.47 13.05 1.42
CA PRO A 119 1.33 13.58 2.17
C PRO A 119 0.27 14.17 1.23
N TYR A 120 -1.01 13.99 1.59
CA TYR A 120 -2.15 14.60 0.90
C TYR A 120 -3.02 15.33 1.92
N ARG A 121 -3.25 16.64 1.71
CA ARG A 121 -4.09 17.47 2.59
C ARG A 121 -5.45 17.73 1.96
N LEU A 122 -6.39 16.82 2.20
CA LEU A 122 -7.67 16.78 1.48
C LEU A 122 -8.58 18.00 1.71
N LEU A 123 -8.51 18.63 2.88
CA LEU A 123 -9.45 19.70 3.26
C LEU A 123 -8.95 21.12 2.98
N GLN A 124 -7.66 21.31 2.68
CA GLN A 124 -7.04 22.65 2.72
C GLN A 124 -6.53 23.15 1.37
N THR A 125 -6.25 22.26 0.40
CA THR A 125 -5.43 22.66 -0.77
C THR A 125 -5.99 22.25 -2.13
N GLY A 126 -7.26 21.83 -2.22
CA GLY A 126 -7.81 21.34 -3.50
C GLY A 126 -7.04 20.13 -4.06
N GLN A 127 -6.18 19.51 -3.24
CA GLN A 127 -5.46 18.30 -3.60
C GLN A 127 -6.42 17.12 -3.59
N SER A 128 -6.65 16.53 -4.76
CA SER A 128 -7.35 15.25 -4.87
C SER A 128 -6.39 14.10 -4.55
N LEU A 129 -6.92 13.05 -3.91
CA LEU A 129 -6.22 11.78 -3.88
C LEU A 129 -5.98 11.28 -5.32
N PRO A 130 -4.88 10.58 -5.60
CA PRO A 130 -4.61 9.97 -6.90
C PRO A 130 -5.45 8.71 -7.13
N ILE A 131 -6.60 8.62 -6.43
CA ILE A 131 -7.57 7.56 -6.55
C ILE A 131 -8.92 8.22 -6.77
N ASN A 132 -9.59 7.83 -7.84
CA ASN A 132 -10.98 8.17 -8.03
C ASN A 132 -11.82 6.99 -7.52
N PRO A 133 -12.53 7.15 -6.38
CA PRO A 133 -13.32 6.07 -5.79
C PRO A 133 -14.57 5.73 -6.62
N PHE A 134 -14.85 6.44 -7.71
CA PHE A 134 -15.98 6.26 -8.62
C PHE A 134 -15.59 5.65 -9.97
N VAL A 135 -14.34 5.18 -10.15
CA VAL A 135 -13.94 4.50 -11.38
C VAL A 135 -14.69 3.18 -11.51
N LEU A 136 -15.24 2.92 -12.70
CA LEU A 136 -15.95 1.70 -13.03
C LEU A 136 -15.10 0.84 -13.98
N PRO A 137 -15.17 -0.49 -13.88
CA PRO A 137 -14.50 -1.38 -14.84
C PRO A 137 -15.06 -1.20 -16.26
N SER A 138 -16.34 -0.83 -16.39
CA SER A 138 -16.93 -0.37 -17.64
C SER A 138 -18.06 0.63 -17.39
N TYR A 139 -18.18 1.59 -18.30
CA TYR A 139 -19.13 2.71 -18.21
C TYR A 139 -20.43 2.44 -18.97
N GLY A 140 -21.01 1.24 -18.80
CA GLY A 140 -22.36 0.95 -19.29
C GLY A 140 -23.43 1.41 -18.29
N ASP A 141 -24.61 1.78 -18.78
CA ASP A 141 -25.72 2.31 -17.97
C ASP A 141 -26.09 1.40 -16.79
N GLN A 142 -26.03 0.08 -16.97
CA GLN A 142 -26.30 -0.88 -15.90
C GLN A 142 -25.25 -0.81 -14.78
N ASN A 143 -23.95 -0.80 -15.12
CA ASN A 143 -22.86 -0.75 -14.15
C ASN A 143 -22.80 0.60 -13.43
N ILE A 144 -23.14 1.66 -14.14
CA ILE A 144 -23.31 3.00 -13.59
C ILE A 144 -24.39 3.00 -12.50
N ASN A 145 -25.58 2.47 -12.80
CA ASN A 145 -26.69 2.45 -11.85
C ASN A 145 -26.42 1.57 -10.62
N ILE A 146 -25.83 0.39 -10.81
CA ILE A 146 -25.45 -0.50 -9.70
C ILE A 146 -24.44 0.19 -8.79
N SER A 147 -23.39 0.77 -9.37
CA SER A 147 -22.35 1.42 -8.58
C SER A 147 -22.84 2.67 -7.86
N ALA A 148 -23.69 3.47 -8.49
CA ALA A 148 -24.35 4.61 -7.86
C ALA A 148 -25.15 4.18 -6.63
N ARG A 149 -25.93 3.11 -6.76
CA ARG A 149 -26.75 2.56 -5.69
C ARG A 149 -25.91 2.01 -4.53
N GLU A 150 -24.89 1.19 -4.79
CA GLU A 150 -24.02 0.63 -3.73
C GLU A 150 -23.30 1.74 -2.94
N LYS A 151 -22.86 2.79 -3.63
CA LYS A 151 -22.23 3.94 -2.99
C LYS A 151 -23.25 4.72 -2.16
N ALA A 152 -24.44 4.99 -2.70
CA ALA A 152 -25.53 5.64 -1.99
C ALA A 152 -25.88 4.91 -0.68
N GLU A 153 -26.03 3.59 -0.74
CA GLU A 153 -26.28 2.74 0.43
C GLU A 153 -25.13 2.83 1.45
N SER A 154 -23.88 2.81 0.96
CA SER A 154 -22.69 2.98 1.82
C SER A 154 -22.68 4.33 2.53
N PHE A 155 -23.02 5.44 1.86
CA PHE A 155 -23.07 6.76 2.49
C PHE A 155 -24.24 6.89 3.48
N ALA A 156 -25.42 6.36 3.14
CA ALA A 156 -26.58 6.36 4.02
C ALA A 156 -26.31 5.58 5.32
N SER A 157 -25.49 4.51 5.25
CA SER A 157 -25.11 3.72 6.43
C SER A 157 -24.22 4.48 7.44
N ILE A 158 -23.45 5.47 6.98
CA ILE A 158 -22.50 6.21 7.82
C ILE A 158 -23.22 7.33 8.60
N ASN A 159 -24.27 7.92 8.00
CA ASN A 159 -25.05 8.96 8.65
C ASN A 159 -26.52 8.88 8.22
N ALA A 160 -27.37 8.36 9.11
CA ALA A 160 -28.81 8.20 8.88
C ALA A 160 -29.54 9.54 8.60
N LYS A 161 -28.94 10.69 8.90
CA LYS A 161 -29.51 12.01 8.58
C LYS A 161 -29.30 12.42 7.11
N LEU A 162 -28.51 11.70 6.33
CA LEU A 162 -28.28 12.01 4.92
C LEU A 162 -29.45 11.61 4.00
N GLY A 163 -30.48 10.94 4.50
CA GLY A 163 -31.67 10.56 3.72
C GLY A 163 -31.34 9.62 2.54
N VAL A 164 -32.21 9.55 1.54
CA VAL A 164 -31.93 8.85 0.28
C VAL A 164 -30.92 9.68 -0.50
N VAL A 165 -29.64 9.26 -0.49
CA VAL A 165 -28.57 9.91 -1.26
C VAL A 165 -28.60 9.35 -2.67
N GLU A 166 -28.98 10.14 -3.67
CA GLU A 166 -28.88 9.74 -5.07
C GLU A 166 -27.55 10.25 -5.65
N ILE A 167 -26.68 9.33 -6.07
CA ILE A 167 -25.42 9.67 -6.75
C ILE A 167 -25.66 9.52 -8.24
N CYS A 168 -25.89 10.65 -8.93
CA CYS A 168 -25.98 10.67 -10.39
C CYS A 168 -24.59 10.94 -10.99
N PRO A 169 -23.91 9.94 -11.58
CA PRO A 169 -22.71 10.21 -12.36
C PRO A 169 -23.12 10.97 -13.63
N LYS A 170 -22.62 12.19 -13.79
CA LYS A 170 -22.79 12.93 -15.03
C LYS A 170 -21.94 12.28 -16.12
N VAL A 171 -22.59 11.63 -17.07
CA VAL A 171 -21.98 11.26 -18.35
C VAL A 171 -21.91 12.55 -19.18
N GLY A 172 -20.72 13.14 -19.28
CA GLY A 172 -20.51 14.33 -20.11
C GLY A 172 -20.25 13.94 -21.56
N ASP A 173 -21.05 14.48 -22.49
CA ASP A 173 -20.70 14.53 -23.91
C ASP A 173 -19.57 15.57 -24.10
N GLY A 174 -18.30 15.14 -24.07
CA GLY A 174 -17.13 16.02 -24.28
C GLY A 174 -15.90 15.59 -23.48
N PRO A 175 -14.67 16.01 -23.86
CA PRO A 175 -13.44 15.38 -23.41
C PRO A 175 -13.30 15.46 -21.90
N HIS A 176 -13.05 14.29 -21.30
CA HIS A 176 -13.01 14.03 -19.88
C HIS A 176 -12.31 15.11 -19.06
N GLN A 177 -13.11 15.95 -18.40
CA GLN A 177 -12.73 16.60 -17.15
C GLN A 177 -13.82 16.30 -16.13
N ALA A 178 -13.54 15.36 -15.24
CA ALA A 178 -14.25 15.27 -13.98
C ALA A 178 -13.79 16.46 -13.13
N ALA A 179 -14.62 17.50 -13.05
CA ALA A 179 -14.44 18.56 -12.07
C ALA A 179 -14.74 18.00 -10.67
N VAL A 180 -13.82 18.26 -9.73
CA VAL A 180 -14.02 18.10 -8.29
C VAL A 180 -14.85 19.28 -7.78
#